data_AF-A0A0H5CIH1-F1
#
_entry.id   AF-A0A0H5CIH1-F1
#
_cell.length_a   1.000
_cell.length_b   1.000
_cell.length_c   1.000
_cell.angle_alpha   90.00
_cell.angle_beta   90.00
_cell.angle_gamma   90.00
#
_symmetry.space_group_name_H-M   'P 1'
#
loop_
_entity.id
_entity.type
_entity.pdbx_description
1 polymer ?
#
loop_
_entity_poly.entity_id
_entity_poly.type
_entity_poly.pdbx_seq_one_letter_code
_entity_poly.pdbx_strand_id
1 'polypeptide(L)' 'MSVLEEMTKLMLDMPGPKAGTQEVADWYARKARLLEHIAAEGGPDAEQVRELALLAYRRSQSLHGRAA' A
#
# COMPACT_ATOMS: atom_id res chain seq x y z
N MET A 1 15.26 -0.62 -7.53
CA MET A 1 14.49 0.61 -7.30
C MET A 1 14.67 0.93 -5.82
N SER A 2 14.94 2.18 -5.47
CA SER A 2 15.05 2.58 -4.06
C SER A 2 13.67 2.74 -3.44
N VAL A 3 13.58 2.64 -2.11
CA VAL A 3 12.35 2.91 -1.35
C VAL A 3 11.76 4.27 -1.70
N LEU A 4 12.61 5.28 -1.86
CA LEU A 4 12.20 6.63 -2.22
C LEU A 4 11.56 6.69 -3.61
N GLU A 5 12.15 5.99 -4.59
CA GLU A 5 11.57 5.88 -5.95
C GLU A 5 10.21 5.17 -5.92
N GLU A 6 10.07 4.10 -5.14
CA GLU A 6 8.80 3.38 -4.97
C GLU A 6 7.74 4.24 -4.26
N MET A 7 8.12 5.01 -3.24
CA MET A 7 7.24 5.97 -2.57
C MET A 7 6.77 7.05 -3.54
N THR A 8 7.68 7.64 -4.33
CA THR A 8 7.33 8.63 -5.34
C THR A 8 6.36 8.06 -6.36
N LYS A 9 6.65 6.87 -6.89
CA LYS A 9 5.77 6.20 -7.85
C LYS A 9 4.40 5.90 -7.24
N LEU A 10 4.34 5.39 -6.02
CA LEU A 10 3.08 5.09 -5.34
C LEU A 10 2.19 6.33 -5.16
N MET A 11 2.80 7.49 -4.86
CA MET A 11 2.09 8.76 -4.70
C MET A 11 1.57 9.31 -6.04
N LEU A 12 2.36 9.16 -7.12
CA LEU A 12 1.94 9.57 -8.46
C LEU A 12 0.85 8.66 -9.03
N ASP A 13 0.91 7.36 -8.72
CA ASP A 13 -0.06 6.35 -9.15
C ASP A 13 -1.31 6.30 -8.24
N MET A 14 -1.55 7.32 -7.41
CA MET A 14 -2.70 7.36 -6.51
C MET A 14 -4.01 7.40 -7.33
N PRO A 15 -4.91 6.42 -7.17
CA PRO A 15 -6.14 6.36 -7.93
C PRO A 15 -7.04 7.57 -7.64
N GLY A 16 -7.59 8.17 -8.68
CA GLY A 16 -8.54 9.27 -8.58
C GLY A 16 -9.94 8.84 -8.11
N PRO A 17 -10.86 9.79 -7.89
CA PRO A 17 -12.21 9.51 -7.39
C PRO A 17 -13.08 8.66 -8.33
N LYS A 18 -12.67 8.52 -9.60
CA LYS A 18 -13.35 7.70 -10.62
C LYS A 18 -12.66 6.35 -10.86
N ALA A 19 -11.61 6.03 -10.12
CA ALA A 19 -10.89 4.78 -10.27
C ALA A 19 -11.77 3.56 -9.97
N GLY A 20 -11.54 2.47 -10.69
CA GLY A 20 -12.24 1.23 -10.47
C GLY A 20 -11.88 0.60 -9.13
N THR A 21 -12.77 -0.22 -8.55
CA THR A 21 -12.51 -0.93 -7.29
C THR A 21 -11.23 -1.78 -7.35
N GLN A 22 -10.98 -2.42 -8.49
CA GLN A 22 -9.78 -3.22 -8.73
C GLN A 22 -8.50 -2.37 -8.73
N GLU A 23 -8.52 -1.23 -9.40
CA GLU A 23 -7.40 -0.29 -9.44
C GLU A 23 -7.05 0.23 -8.04
N VAL A 24 -8.07 0.56 -7.25
CA VAL A 24 -7.89 0.95 -5.85
C VAL A 24 -7.34 -0.20 -5.01
N ALA A 25 -7.82 -1.43 -5.21
CA ALA A 25 -7.33 -2.61 -4.52
C ALA A 25 -5.84 -2.87 -4.81
N ASP A 26 -5.45 -2.77 -6.08
CA ASP A 26 -4.07 -2.94 -6.53
C ASP A 26 -3.14 -1.86 -5.96
N TRP A 27 -3.61 -0.61 -5.89
CA TRP A 27 -2.85 0.46 -5.26
C TRP A 27 -2.61 0.20 -3.77
N TYR A 28 -3.63 -0.23 -3.03
CA TYR A 28 -3.47 -0.60 -1.61
C TYR A 28 -2.53 -1.80 -1.42
N ALA A 29 -2.53 -2.77 -2.34
CA ALA A 29 -1.59 -3.89 -2.30
C ALA A 29 -0.14 -3.43 -2.50
N ARG A 30 0.11 -2.53 -3.46
CA ARG A 30 1.44 -1.92 -3.65
C ARG A 30 1.88 -1.13 -2.42
N LYS A 31 0.98 -0.32 -1.85
CA LYS A 31 1.22 0.44 -0.61
C LYS A 31 1.60 -0.48 0.55
N ALA A 32 0.90 -1.60 0.73
CA ALA A 32 1.20 -2.55 1.79
C ALA A 32 2.61 -3.13 1.67
N ARG A 33 3.02 -3.56 0.48
CA ARG A 33 4.37 -4.12 0.22
C ARG A 33 5.48 -3.11 0.49
N LEU A 34 5.29 -1.86 0.08
CA LEU A 34 6.26 -0.79 0.33
C LEU A 34 6.42 -0.52 1.83
N LEU A 35 5.32 -0.42 2.57
CA LEU A 35 5.36 -0.22 4.02
C LEU A 35 5.99 -1.42 4.74
N GLU A 36 5.70 -2.64 4.30
CA GLU A 36 6.36 -3.84 4.84
C GLU A 36 7.87 -3.81 4.62
N HIS A 37 8.32 -3.38 3.44
CA HIS A 37 9.74 -3.20 3.14
C HIS A 37 10.39 -2.14 4.05
N ILE A 38 9.75 -0.97 4.23
CA ILE A 38 10.22 0.08 5.14
C ILE A 38 10.30 -0.43 6.58
N ALA A 39 9.27 -1.15 7.05
CA ALA A 39 9.27 -1.72 8.40
C ALA A 39 10.40 -2.75 8.59
N ALA A 40 10.74 -3.51 7.55
CA ALA A 40 11.82 -4.49 7.58
C ALA A 40 13.22 -3.86 7.66
N GLU A 41 13.40 -2.62 7.19
CA GLU A 41 14.65 -1.86 7.39
C GLU A 41 14.86 -1.47 8.87
N GLY A 42 13.80 -1.48 9.68
CA GLY A 42 13.83 -1.19 11.12
C GLY A 42 13.72 0.30 11.45
N GLY A 43 14.10 0.66 12.67
CA GLY A 43 14.00 2.02 13.20
C GLY A 43 12.92 2.21 14.25
N PRO A 44 12.82 3.41 14.85
CA PRO A 44 11.94 3.68 15.99
C PRO A 44 10.45 3.52 15.65
N ASP A 45 10.08 3.71 14.37
CA ASP A 45 8.69 3.65 13.91
C ASP A 45 8.32 2.32 13.22
N ALA A 46 9.23 1.32 13.22
CA ALA A 46 9.04 0.09 12.43
C ALA A 46 7.73 -0.64 12.74
N GLU A 47 7.32 -0.75 14.01
CA GLU A 47 6.03 -1.39 14.37
C GLU A 47 4.83 -0.58 13.87
N GLN A 48 4.87 0.76 13.97
CA GLN A 48 3.80 1.62 13.45
C GLN A 48 3.69 1.47 11.92
N VAL A 49 4.82 1.44 11.22
CA VAL A 49 4.85 1.22 9.77
C VAL A 49 4.30 -0.17 9.43
N ARG A 50 4.60 -1.20 10.22
CA ARG A 50 4.07 -2.55 10.03
C ARG A 50 2.56 -2.62 10.23
N GLU A 51 2.01 -1.91 11.21
CA GLU A 51 0.56 -1.78 11.39
C GLU A 51 -0.10 -1.11 10.19
N LEU A 52 0.51 -0.05 9.65
CA LEU A 52 0.03 0.61 8.43
C LEU A 52 0.07 -0.32 7.21
N ALA A 53 1.10 -1.15 7.08
CA ALA A 53 1.18 -2.18 6.03
C ALA A 53 0.00 -3.16 6.12
N LEU A 54 -0.31 -3.65 7.33
CA LEU A 54 -1.44 -4.55 7.58
C LEU A 54 -2.80 -3.90 7.29
N LEU A 55 -2.97 -2.62 7.62
CA LEU A 55 -4.19 -1.88 7.30
C LEU A 55 -4.37 -1.72 5.79
N ALA A 56 -3.30 -1.38 5.06
CA ALA A 56 -3.32 -1.27 3.60
C ALA A 56 -3.64 -2.62 2.94
N TYR A 57 -3.03 -3.70 3.42
CA TYR A 57 -3.30 -5.05 2.92
C TYR A 57 -4.76 -5.46 3.13
N ARG A 58 -5.29 -5.27 4.36
CA ARG A 58 -6.72 -5.56 4.66
C ARG A 58 -7.66 -4.77 3.76
N ARG A 59 -7.33 -3.50 3.47
CA ARG A 59 -8.13 -2.68 2.56
C ARG A 59 -8.13 -3.26 1.15
N SER A 60 -6.97 -3.64 0.63
CA SER A 60 -6.86 -4.30 -0.68
C SER A 60 -7.74 -5.56 -0.74
N GLN A 61 -7.64 -6.44 0.26
CA GLN A 61 -8.44 -7.68 0.32
C GLN A 61 -9.94 -7.41 0.38
N SER A 62 -10.39 -6.40 1.15
CA SER A 62 -11.80 -6.04 1.24
C SER A 62 -12.39 -5.52 -0.08
N LEU A 63 -11.55 -4.92 -0.93
CA LEU A 63 -11.95 -4.39 -2.23
C LEU A 63 -11.98 -5.50 -3.28
N HIS A 64 -11.02 -6.43 -3.26
CA HIS A 64 -11.05 -7.64 -4.08
C HIS A 64 -12.29 -8.50 -3.79
N GLY A 65 -12.60 -8.74 -2.51
CA GLY A 65 -13.78 -9.52 -2.11
C GLY A 65 -15.12 -8.86 -2.40
N ARG A 66 -15.15 -7.57 -2.77
CA ARG A 66 -16.35 -6.85 -3.22
C ARG A 66 -16.48 -6.77 -4.74
N ALA A 67 -15.40 -7.06 -5.47
CA ALA A 67 -15.36 -7.06 -6.93
C ALA A 67 -15.68 -8.43 -7.54
N ALA A 68 -15.70 -9.49 -6.71
CA ALA A 68 -16.14 -10.85 -7.06
C ALA A 68 -17.64 -11.02 -6.81
#